data_AF-A0A0F4RJT7-F1
#
_entry.id   AF-A0A0F4RJT7-F1
#
_cell.length_a   1.000
_cell.length_b   1.000
_cell.length_c   1.000
_cell.angle_alpha   90.00
_cell.angle_beta   90.00
_cell.angle_gamma   90.00
#
_symmetry.space_group_name_H-M   'P 1'
#
loop_
_entity.id
_entity.type
_entity.pdbx_description
1 polymer ?
#
loop_
_entity_poly.entity_id
_entity_poly.type
_entity_poly.pdbx_seq_one_letter_code
_entity_poly.pdbx_strand_id
1 'polypeptide(L)' 'MNFAKPLCVLAAFAFPTFSSAGEIALTFESHGVTISGEFAGFQDDAYILITTAGPLHVPANLATCEGEDCLVQFTANNE' A
#
# COMPACT_ATOMS: atom_id res chain seq x y z
N MET A 1 20.21 16.02 -51.97
CA MET A 1 20.53 15.07 -50.89
C MET A 1 19.29 14.84 -50.03
N ASN A 2 19.07 13.57 -49.69
CA ASN A 2 17.89 13.02 -49.02
C ASN A 2 17.74 13.48 -47.56
N PHE A 3 16.56 13.97 -47.16
CA PHE A 3 16.20 14.15 -45.75
C PHE A 3 15.61 12.85 -45.21
N ALA A 4 16.49 11.93 -44.82
CA ALA A 4 16.10 10.71 -44.12
C ALA A 4 15.61 11.07 -42.72
N LYS A 5 14.33 10.80 -42.47
CA LYS A 5 13.61 10.87 -41.21
C LYS A 5 14.14 9.77 -40.25
N PRO A 6 14.77 10.09 -39.11
CA PRO A 6 14.91 9.10 -38.05
C PRO A 6 13.59 9.04 -37.27
N LEU A 7 12.83 8.03 -37.63
CA LEU A 7 11.67 7.49 -36.94
C LEU A 7 12.10 6.90 -35.58
N CYS A 8 11.29 7.15 -34.54
CA CYS A 8 11.12 6.37 -33.30
C CYS A 8 12.35 5.71 -32.66
N VAL A 9 12.75 6.17 -31.47
CA VAL A 9 12.90 5.27 -30.31
C VAL A 9 12.44 6.02 -29.05
N LEU A 10 11.14 5.95 -28.75
CA LEU A 10 10.64 6.20 -27.40
C LEU A 10 10.86 4.90 -26.61
N ALA A 11 12.00 4.77 -25.95
CA ALA A 11 12.22 3.71 -24.97
C ALA A 11 11.47 4.08 -23.69
N ALA A 12 10.18 3.71 -23.62
CA ALA A 12 9.43 3.74 -22.37
C ALA A 12 9.97 2.61 -21.48
N PHE A 13 10.76 2.97 -20.47
CA PHE A 13 11.12 2.08 -19.39
C PHE A 13 9.86 1.72 -18.61
N ALA A 14 9.28 0.55 -18.88
CA ALA A 14 8.28 -0.06 -18.01
C ALA A 14 9.01 -0.66 -16.81
N PHE A 15 9.21 0.12 -15.75
CA PHE A 15 9.61 -0.42 -14.46
C PHE A 15 8.41 -1.20 -13.88
N PRO A 16 8.57 -2.48 -13.51
CA PRO A 16 7.54 -3.17 -12.75
C PRO A 16 7.45 -2.49 -11.38
N THR A 17 6.35 -1.78 -11.12
CA THR A 17 5.98 -1.37 -9.76
C THR A 17 5.53 -2.61 -9.03
N PHE A 18 6.46 -3.31 -8.38
CA PHE A 18 6.12 -4.32 -7.38
C PHE A 18 5.57 -3.60 -6.16
N SER A 19 4.29 -3.24 -6.20
CA SER A 19 3.53 -2.97 -4.98
C SER A 19 3.20 -4.34 -4.39
N SER A 20 4.17 -4.95 -3.72
CA SER A 20 3.87 -6.09 -2.86
C SER A 20 3.08 -5.51 -1.71
N ALA A 21 1.75 -5.64 -1.74
CA ALA A 21 0.90 -5.34 -0.61
C ALA A 21 1.49 -6.06 0.60
N GLY A 22 2.14 -5.32 1.49
CA GLY A 22 2.80 -5.90 2.65
C GLY A 22 1.76 -6.52 3.57
N GLU A 23 2.08 -7.65 4.19
CA GLU A 23 1.32 -8.08 5.35
C GLU A 23 1.55 -7.08 6.49
N ILE A 24 0.47 -6.62 7.11
CA ILE A 24 0.53 -5.75 8.28
C ILE A 24 -0.19 -6.41 9.45
N ALA A 25 0.26 -6.07 10.66
CA ALA A 25 -0.38 -6.44 11.91
C ALA A 25 -1.03 -5.19 12.52
N LEU A 26 -2.31 -5.29 12.83
CA LEU A 26 -3.05 -4.27 13.56
C LEU A 26 -3.35 -4.75 14.97
N THR A 27 -2.85 -4.03 15.96
CA THR A 27 -3.08 -4.29 17.37
C THR A 27 -4.13 -3.33 17.92
N PHE A 28 -5.29 -3.84 18.30
CA PHE A 28 -6.38 -3.06 18.86
C PHE A 28 -6.10 -2.64 20.30
N GLU A 29 -6.27 -1.35 20.61
CA GLU A 29 -6.04 -0.81 21.96
C GLU A 29 -7.06 -1.33 22.98
N SER A 30 -8.27 -1.67 22.53
CA SER A 30 -9.37 -2.01 23.43
C SER A 30 -9.19 -3.32 24.19
N HIS A 31 -8.50 -4.30 23.60
CA HIS A 31 -8.34 -5.65 24.18
C HIS A 31 -6.98 -6.30 23.89
N GLY A 32 -6.05 -5.61 23.21
CA GLY A 32 -4.76 -6.18 22.82
C GLY A 32 -4.89 -7.30 21.78
N VAL A 33 -5.96 -7.29 20.99
CA VAL A 33 -6.15 -8.23 19.89
C VAL A 33 -5.23 -7.80 18.75
N THR A 34 -4.43 -8.70 18.19
CA THR A 34 -3.63 -8.43 17.00
C THR A 34 -4.22 -9.20 15.82
N ILE A 35 -4.50 -8.49 14.72
CA ILE A 35 -4.98 -9.08 13.47
C ILE A 35 -3.91 -8.85 12.41
N SER A 36 -3.47 -9.92 11.76
CA SER A 36 -2.54 -9.86 10.65
C SER A 36 -3.27 -10.19 9.35
N GLY A 37 -2.93 -9.48 8.29
CA GLY A 37 -3.52 -9.68 6.97
C GLY A 37 -2.79 -8.88 5.90
N GLU A 38 -3.20 -9.07 4.65
CA GLU A 38 -2.62 -8.35 3.53
C GLU A 38 -3.18 -6.92 3.49
N PHE A 39 -2.31 -5.93 3.42
CA PHE A 39 -2.74 -4.53 3.40
C PHE A 39 -3.32 -4.17 2.04
N ALA A 40 -4.63 -3.92 1.99
CA ALA A 40 -5.29 -3.45 0.77
C ALA A 40 -5.27 -1.92 0.64
N GLY A 41 -5.01 -1.19 1.73
CA GLY A 41 -4.89 0.26 1.72
C GLY A 41 -5.51 0.94 2.94
N PHE A 42 -5.54 2.26 2.90
CA PHE A 42 -6.10 3.09 3.97
C PHE A 42 -7.04 4.14 3.40
N GLN A 43 -8.28 4.14 3.83
CA GLN A 43 -9.30 5.12 3.42
C GLN A 43 -10.24 5.43 4.59
N ASP A 44 -10.82 6.63 4.61
CA ASP A 44 -11.76 7.08 5.65
C ASP A 44 -11.25 6.84 7.08
N ASP A 45 -9.96 7.14 7.32
CA ASP A 45 -9.28 6.92 8.61
C ASP A 45 -9.32 5.46 9.08
N ALA A 46 -9.43 4.50 8.16
CA ALA A 46 -9.45 3.07 8.43
C ALA A 46 -8.47 2.30 7.55
N TYR A 47 -7.75 1.37 8.19
CA TYR A 47 -6.94 0.35 7.54
C TYR A 47 -7.85 -0.72 6.93
N ILE A 48 -7.59 -1.07 5.68
CA ILE A 48 -8.30 -2.11 4.92
C ILE A 48 -7.36 -3.32 4.83
N LEU A 49 -7.71 -4.42 5.50
CA LEU A 49 -6.95 -5.66 5.47
C LEU A 49 -7.72 -6.74 4.74
N ILE A 50 -7.07 -7.47 3.84
CA ILE A 50 -7.62 -8.69 3.26
C ILE A 50 -7.22 -9.85 4.15
N THR A 51 -8.22 -10.44 4.79
CA THR A 51 -8.06 -11.64 5.62
C THR A 51 -8.75 -12.84 4.95
N THR A 52 -8.52 -14.04 5.46
CA THR A 52 -9.20 -15.26 4.98
C THR A 52 -10.73 -15.19 5.12
N ALA A 53 -11.24 -14.36 6.04
CA ALA A 53 -12.67 -14.14 6.24
C ALA A 53 -13.27 -13.08 5.29
N GLY A 54 -12.42 -12.32 4.59
CA GLY A 54 -12.80 -11.20 3.74
C GLY A 54 -12.08 -9.88 4.10
N PRO A 55 -12.46 -8.77 3.44
CA PRO A 55 -11.93 -7.45 3.74
C PRO A 55 -12.41 -6.99 5.12
N LEU A 56 -11.46 -6.57 5.95
CA LEU A 56 -11.68 -6.04 7.29
C LEU A 56 -11.30 -4.57 7.30
N HIS A 57 -12.20 -3.72 7.82
CA HIS A 57 -11.94 -2.30 8.02
C HIS A 57 -11.69 -2.05 9.51
N VAL A 58 -10.52 -1.49 9.81
CA VAL A 58 -10.09 -1.20 11.17
C VAL A 58 -9.78 0.28 11.30
N PRO A 59 -10.54 1.05 12.09
CA PRO A 59 -10.30 2.47 12.27
C PRO A 59 -8.94 2.71 12.95
N ALA A 60 -8.17 3.64 12.40
CA ALA A 60 -6.80 3.92 12.82
C ALA A 60 -6.70 4.44 14.26
N ASN A 61 -7.76 5.10 14.73
CA ASN A 61 -7.85 5.61 16.09
C ASN A 61 -7.94 4.51 17.16
N LEU A 62 -8.31 3.28 16.78
CA LEU A 62 -8.51 2.17 17.71
C LEU A 62 -7.46 1.08 17.59
N ALA A 63 -6.51 1.22 16.65
CA ALA A 63 -5.52 0.20 16.36
C ALA A 63 -4.16 0.82 16.06
N THR A 64 -3.15 0.27 16.70
CA THR A 64 -1.75 0.51 16.37
C THR A 64 -1.37 -0.39 15.21
N CYS A 65 -0.82 0.19 14.16
CA CYS A 65 -0.38 -0.54 12.99
C CYS A 65 1.13 -0.84 13.09
N GLU A 66 1.50 -2.08 12.78
CA GLU A 66 2.86 -2.60 12.83
C GLU A 66 3.14 -3.37 11.52
N GLY A 67 4.23 -3.02 10.83
CA GLY A 67 4.59 -3.64 9.56
C GLY A 67 5.27 -2.65 8.61
N GLU A 68 5.81 -3.16 7.50
CA GLU A 68 6.56 -2.37 6.52
C GLU A 68 5.66 -1.39 5.76
N ASP A 69 4.41 -1.79 5.48
CA ASP A 69 3.38 -0.94 4.87
C ASP A 69 2.78 0.10 5.84
N CYS A 70 3.09 -0.01 7.13
CA CYS A 70 2.62 0.97 8.11
C CYS A 70 3.38 2.30 8.03
N LEU A 71 4.66 2.22 7.63
CA LEU A 71 5.55 3.38 7.53
C LEU A 71 5.29 4.22 6.28
N VAL A 72 4.74 3.63 5.22
CA VAL A 72 4.43 4.38 3.98
C VAL A 72 3.31 5.39 4.20
N GLN A 73 2.36 5.16 5.11
CA GLN A 73 1.32 6.14 5.41
C GLN A 73 1.82 7.41 6.11
N PHE A 74 2.82 7.29 6.99
CA PHE A 74 3.40 8.47 7.62
C PHE A 74 4.20 9.32 6.62
N THR A 75 4.74 8.66 5.59
CA THR A 75 5.55 9.30 4.55
C THR A 75 4.70 9.85 3.39
N ALA A 76 3.56 9.22 3.06
CA ALA A 76 2.67 9.62 1.95
C ALA A 76 1.85 10.91 2.20
N ASN A 77 1.88 11.48 3.41
CA ASN A 77 1.23 12.75 3.73
C ASN A 77 2.23 13.93 3.82
N ASN A 78 3.50 13.72 3.45
CA ASN A 78 4.57 14.71 3.57
C ASN A 78 5.39 14.88 2.28
N GLU A 79 4.76 14.86 1.10
CA GLU A 79 5.40 15.30 -0.15
C GLU A 79 4.42 15.98 -1.13
#